data_AF-A0A351A1J8-F1
#
_entry.id   AF-A0A351A1J8-F1
#
_cell.length_a   1.000
_cell.length_b   1.000
_cell.length_c   1.000
_cell.angle_alpha   90.00
_cell.angle_beta   90.00
_cell.angle_gamma   90.00
#
_symmetry.space_group_name_H-M   'P 1'
#
loop_
_entity.id
_entity.type
_entity.pdbx_description
1 polymer ?
#
loop_
_entity_poly.entity_id
_entity_poly.type
_entity_poly.pdbx_seq_one_letter_code
_entity_poly.pdbx_strand_id
1 'polypeptide(L)'
;GGAAEAGAGHALALATLADGRAWTKFQRICQAQGGMREPPRALHVRPLTASRAGRIVQVNNRKIAQLAKLAGAPEAKAAGVTMEVVLGTNVVRGQPLLQLHADTAGELAYAMEYASRNPDIIEIST
;
A
#
# COMPACT_ATOMS: atom_id res chain seq x y z
N GLY A 1 8.39 15.18 -24.53
CA GLY A 1 6.96 15.41 -24.30
C GLY A 1 6.51 16.78 -24.79
N GLY A 2 7.28 17.86 -24.54
CA GLY A 2 6.97 19.21 -25.06
C GLY A 2 5.73 19.89 -24.46
N ALA A 3 5.06 19.24 -23.51
CA ALA A 3 3.82 19.73 -22.91
C ALA A 3 4.03 20.81 -21.82
N ALA A 4 5.26 20.98 -21.35
CA ALA A 4 5.64 22.01 -20.37
C ALA A 4 7.02 22.56 -20.72
N GLU A 5 7.26 23.80 -20.32
CA GLU A 5 8.58 24.42 -20.32
C GLU A 5 9.59 23.63 -19.47
N ALA A 6 10.88 23.82 -19.73
CA ALA A 6 11.94 23.18 -18.95
C ALA A 6 11.82 23.53 -17.45
N GLY A 7 11.81 22.52 -16.58
CA GLY A 7 11.64 22.68 -15.14
C GLY A 7 10.18 22.83 -14.66
N ALA A 8 9.22 23.12 -15.54
CA ALA A 8 7.82 23.33 -15.17
C ALA A 8 6.97 22.05 -15.10
N GLY A 9 7.54 20.89 -15.48
CA GLY A 9 6.81 19.63 -15.60
C GLY A 9 6.12 19.17 -14.31
N HIS A 10 6.78 19.33 -13.15
CA HIS A 10 6.21 18.93 -11.86
C HIS A 10 4.98 19.78 -11.49
N ALA A 11 5.08 21.11 -11.64
CA ALA A 11 3.98 22.03 -11.35
C ALA A 11 2.78 21.76 -12.27
N LEU A 12 3.02 21.54 -13.57
CA LEU A 12 1.97 21.19 -14.52
C LEU A 12 1.29 19.85 -14.16
N ALA A 13 2.06 18.84 -13.75
CA ALA A 13 1.53 17.55 -13.34
C ALA A 13 0.62 17.68 -12.10
N LEU A 14 1.05 18.43 -11.08
CA LEU A 14 0.24 18.71 -9.90
C LEU A 14 -1.05 19.47 -10.24
N ALA A 15 -0.96 20.49 -11.10
CA ALA A 15 -2.15 21.22 -11.57
C ALA A 15 -3.13 20.28 -12.28
N THR A 16 -2.63 19.38 -13.13
CA THR A 16 -3.45 18.40 -13.87
C THR A 16 -4.16 17.39 -12.96
N LEU A 17 -3.55 17.07 -11.80
CA LEU A 17 -4.20 16.29 -10.75
C LEU A 17 -5.26 17.12 -10.02
N ALA A 18 -4.90 18.34 -9.61
CA ALA A 18 -5.74 19.20 -8.79
C ALA A 18 -7.01 19.70 -9.53
N ASP A 19 -6.91 20.00 -10.83
CA ASP A 19 -8.03 20.49 -11.64
C ASP A 19 -8.89 19.36 -12.24
N GLY A 20 -8.59 18.09 -11.92
CA GLY A 20 -9.39 16.93 -12.30
C GLY A 20 -9.17 16.42 -13.73
N ARG A 21 -8.33 17.06 -14.55
CA ARG A 21 -8.02 16.58 -15.91
C ARG A 21 -7.47 15.15 -15.91
N ALA A 22 -6.63 14.82 -14.93
CA ALA A 22 -6.11 13.46 -14.75
C ALA A 22 -7.25 12.44 -14.49
N TRP A 23 -8.21 12.79 -13.63
CA TRP A 23 -9.35 11.94 -13.32
C TRP A 23 -10.26 11.72 -14.54
N THR A 24 -10.61 12.79 -15.26
CA THR A 24 -11.41 12.68 -16.50
C THR A 24 -10.71 11.81 -17.53
N LYS A 25 -9.38 11.93 -17.68
CA LYS A 25 -8.63 11.08 -18.60
C LYS A 25 -8.63 9.62 -18.16
N PHE A 26 -8.45 9.35 -16.86
CA PHE A 26 -8.53 8.01 -16.30
C PHE A 26 -9.89 7.35 -16.56
N GLN A 27 -10.99 8.07 -16.31
CA GLN A 27 -12.34 7.57 -16.59
C GLN A 27 -12.53 7.23 -18.07
N ARG A 28 -12.03 8.07 -18.99
CA ARG A 28 -12.08 7.78 -20.44
C ARG A 28 -11.32 6.51 -20.81
N ILE A 29 -10.16 6.26 -20.18
CA ILE A 29 -9.38 5.03 -20.38
C ILE A 29 -10.18 3.82 -19.89
N CYS A 30 -10.74 3.87 -18.68
CA CYS A 30 -11.55 2.77 -18.14
C CYS A 30 -12.78 2.48 -19.02
N GLN A 31 -13.47 3.51 -19.51
CA GLN A 31 -14.60 3.32 -20.43
C GLN A 31 -14.17 2.62 -21.72
N ALA A 32 -13.04 3.00 -22.31
CA ALA A 32 -12.48 2.32 -23.47
C ALA A 32 -12.05 0.86 -23.19
N GLN A 33 -11.81 0.50 -21.93
CA GLN A 33 -11.37 -0.83 -21.48
C GLN A 33 -12.49 -1.68 -20.86
N GLY A 34 -13.76 -1.34 -21.10
CA GLY A 34 -14.90 -2.12 -20.61
C GLY A 34 -15.51 -1.62 -19.30
N GLY A 35 -15.40 -0.31 -19.06
CA GLY A 35 -16.12 0.41 -18.03
C GLY A 35 -15.38 0.58 -16.70
N MET A 36 -15.90 1.48 -15.86
CA MET A 36 -15.48 1.64 -14.47
C MET A 36 -16.00 0.48 -13.61
N ARG A 37 -15.20 0.02 -12.66
CA ARG A 37 -15.58 -0.98 -11.66
C ARG A 37 -15.04 -0.55 -10.30
N GLU A 38 -15.81 -0.79 -9.25
CA GLU A 38 -15.32 -0.60 -7.89
C GLU A 38 -14.46 -1.80 -7.49
N PRO A 39 -13.24 -1.59 -6.96
CA PRO A 39 -12.42 -2.67 -6.44
C PRO A 39 -13.13 -3.39 -5.28
N PRO A 40 -13.00 -4.72 -5.16
CA PRO A 40 -13.57 -5.45 -4.03
C PRO A 40 -12.86 -5.09 -2.71
N ARG A 41 -13.52 -5.38 -1.58
CA ARG A 41 -12.97 -5.21 -0.23
C ARG A 41 -12.74 -6.56 0.41
N ALA A 42 -11.60 -6.72 1.08
CA ALA A 42 -11.24 -7.96 1.75
C ALA A 42 -12.18 -8.22 2.94
N LEU A 43 -12.55 -9.49 3.13
CA LEU A 43 -13.38 -9.93 4.26
C LEU A 43 -12.60 -9.97 5.57
N HIS A 44 -11.28 -10.16 5.51
CA HIS A 44 -10.42 -10.23 6.67
C HIS A 44 -9.32 -9.18 6.59
N VAL A 45 -9.26 -8.34 7.62
CA VAL A 45 -8.23 -7.30 7.75
C VAL A 45 -7.62 -7.38 9.14
N ARG A 46 -6.29 -7.43 9.22
CA ARG A 46 -5.57 -7.43 10.51
C ARG A 46 -4.36 -6.50 10.46
N PRO A 47 -4.12 -5.71 11.51
CA PRO A 47 -2.95 -4.86 11.57
C PRO A 47 -1.70 -5.67 11.97
N LEU A 48 -0.56 -5.31 11.36
CA LEU A 48 0.76 -5.56 11.94
C LEU A 48 1.12 -4.34 12.78
N THR A 49 1.41 -4.54 14.06
CA THR A 49 1.62 -3.45 15.02
C THR A 49 3.08 -3.31 15.44
N ALA A 50 3.46 -2.11 15.86
CA ALA A 50 4.80 -1.80 16.35
C ALA A 50 5.11 -2.57 17.63
N SER A 51 6.18 -3.37 17.63
CA SER A 51 6.63 -4.11 18.82
C SER A 51 7.18 -3.20 19.91
N ARG A 52 7.68 -2.01 19.54
CA ARG A 52 8.24 -0.98 20.42
C ARG A 52 7.96 0.42 19.89
N ALA A 53 8.16 1.43 20.74
CA ALA A 53 8.21 2.81 20.30
C ALA A 53 9.57 3.13 19.63
N GLY A 54 9.57 4.13 18.75
CA GLY A 54 10.78 4.60 18.07
C GLY A 54 10.48 5.18 16.69
N ARG A 55 11.51 5.30 15.85
CA ARG A 55 11.42 5.83 14.49
C ARG A 55 11.56 4.73 13.45
N ILE A 56 10.73 4.75 12.40
CA ILE A 56 10.85 3.85 11.26
C ILE A 56 12.12 4.19 10.49
N VAL A 57 13.08 3.27 10.45
CA VAL A 57 14.38 3.46 9.78
C VAL A 57 14.56 2.61 8.54
N GLN A 58 13.74 1.57 8.37
CA GLN A 58 13.77 0.73 7.18
C GLN A 58 12.40 0.12 6.88
N VAL A 59 12.11 -0.03 5.60
CA VAL A 59 10.91 -0.70 5.07
C VAL A 59 11.36 -1.67 3.97
N ASN A 60 11.21 -2.98 4.20
CA ASN A 60 11.71 -4.00 3.27
C ASN A 60 10.67 -4.35 2.20
N ASN A 61 10.75 -3.69 1.04
CA ASN A 61 9.81 -3.86 -0.07
C ASN A 61 9.67 -5.32 -0.54
N ARG A 62 10.76 -6.10 -0.53
CA ARG A 62 10.72 -7.51 -0.95
C ARG A 62 9.86 -8.35 0.00
N LYS A 63 9.99 -8.11 1.31
CA LYS A 63 9.20 -8.83 2.31
C LYS A 63 7.75 -8.33 2.36
N ILE A 64 7.50 -7.06 2.12
CA ILE A 64 6.14 -6.51 1.98
C ILE A 64 5.44 -7.12 0.77
N ALA A 65 6.12 -7.20 -0.38
CA ALA A 65 5.58 -7.85 -1.57
C ALA A 65 5.31 -9.34 -1.33
N GLN A 66 6.20 -10.03 -0.61
CA GLN A 66 5.96 -11.42 -0.22
C GLN A 66 4.76 -11.54 0.73
N LEU A 67 4.66 -10.67 1.73
CA LEU A 67 3.54 -10.64 2.67
C LEU A 67 2.20 -10.48 1.95
N ALA A 68 2.11 -9.55 0.99
CA ALA A 68 0.92 -9.36 0.15
C ALA A 68 0.59 -10.61 -0.69
N LYS A 69 1.61 -11.29 -1.24
CA LYS A 69 1.40 -12.55 -1.98
C LYS A 69 0.82 -13.64 -1.11
N LEU A 70 1.34 -13.78 0.11
CA LEU A 70 0.85 -14.78 1.06
C LEU A 70 -0.58 -14.50 1.54
N ALA A 71 -1.01 -13.23 1.50
CA ALA A 71 -2.38 -12.85 1.79
C ALA A 71 -3.37 -13.13 0.64
N GLY A 72 -2.87 -13.54 -0.54
CA GLY A 72 -3.67 -13.94 -1.70
C GLY A 72 -3.47 -13.08 -2.95
N ALA A 73 -2.65 -12.02 -2.90
CA ALA A 73 -2.39 -11.20 -4.08
C ALA A 73 -1.45 -11.89 -5.09
N PRO A 74 -1.58 -11.63 -6.41
CA PRO A 74 -2.55 -10.77 -7.07
C PRO A 74 -3.86 -11.45 -7.46
N GLU A 75 -4.03 -12.75 -7.20
CA GLU A 75 -5.19 -13.54 -7.62
C GLU A 75 -6.46 -13.07 -6.89
N ALA A 76 -6.41 -12.95 -5.57
CA ALA A 76 -7.43 -12.31 -4.74
C ALA A 76 -7.31 -10.78 -4.86
N LYS A 77 -8.22 -10.16 -5.61
CA LYS A 77 -8.15 -8.72 -5.96
C LYS A 77 -8.34 -7.78 -4.77
N ALA A 78 -8.93 -8.26 -3.69
CA ALA A 78 -9.09 -7.48 -2.47
C ALA A 78 -7.94 -7.69 -1.48
N ALA A 79 -7.08 -8.71 -1.70
CA ALA A 79 -5.95 -9.01 -0.86
C ALA A 79 -4.76 -8.08 -1.12
N GLY A 80 -3.96 -7.86 -0.09
CA GLY A 80 -2.77 -7.00 -0.17
C GLY A 80 -2.41 -6.36 1.16
N VAL A 81 -1.69 -5.26 1.07
CA VAL A 81 -1.20 -4.50 2.23
C VAL A 81 -1.49 -3.02 2.07
N THR A 82 -1.96 -2.39 3.14
CA THR A 82 -2.10 -0.93 3.24
C THR A 82 -1.08 -0.43 4.25
N MET A 83 -0.14 0.40 3.83
CA MET A 83 0.86 0.97 4.73
C MET A 83 0.24 2.12 5.55
N GLU A 84 0.44 2.10 6.87
CA GLU A 84 -0.03 3.15 7.80
C GLU A 84 1.09 4.12 8.19
N VAL A 85 2.34 3.77 7.86
CA VAL A 85 3.54 4.54 8.17
C VAL A 85 4.45 4.66 6.96
N VAL A 86 5.31 5.67 6.99
CA VAL A 86 6.38 5.87 6.00
C VAL A 86 7.74 5.90 6.69
N LEU A 87 8.80 5.87 5.89
CA LEU A 87 10.16 6.02 6.41
C LEU A 87 10.29 7.32 7.20
N GLY A 88 10.89 7.24 8.39
CA GLY A 88 11.10 8.38 9.27
C GLY A 88 9.93 8.72 10.19
N THR A 89 8.78 8.05 10.07
CA THR A 89 7.64 8.19 11.00
C THR A 89 8.04 7.76 12.42
N ASN A 90 7.62 8.52 13.44
CA ASN A 90 7.70 8.10 14.84
C ASN A 90 6.46 7.27 15.21
N VAL A 91 6.66 6.17 15.94
CA VAL A 91 5.60 5.25 16.34
C VAL A 91 5.68 4.93 17.83
N VAL A 92 4.54 4.58 18.42
CA VAL A 92 4.45 4.01 19.77
C VAL A 92 4.19 2.51 19.71
N ARG A 93 4.54 1.78 20.79
CA ARG A 93 4.25 0.34 20.88
C ARG A 93 2.75 0.08 20.69
N GLY A 94 2.42 -0.91 19.87
CA GLY A 94 1.05 -1.29 19.53
C GLY A 94 0.42 -0.47 18.40
N GLN A 95 1.06 0.60 17.92
CA GLN A 95 0.57 1.38 16.78
C GLN A 95 0.57 0.52 15.50
N PRO A 96 -0.50 0.53 14.70
CA PRO A 96 -0.51 -0.12 13.38
C PRO A 96 0.60 0.44 12.47
N LEU A 97 1.39 -0.46 11.89
CA LEU A 97 2.40 -0.15 10.88
C LEU A 97 1.84 -0.36 9.47
N LEU A 98 1.03 -1.40 9.31
CA LEU A 98 0.27 -1.70 8.09
C LEU A 98 -0.99 -2.50 8.42
N GLN A 99 -1.93 -2.52 7.49
CA GLN A 99 -3.05 -3.44 7.45
C GLN A 99 -2.77 -4.54 6.44
N LEU A 100 -2.99 -5.79 6.84
CA LEU A 100 -2.98 -6.95 5.96
C LEU A 100 -4.41 -7.30 5.58
N HIS A 101 -4.68 -7.40 4.28
CA HIS A 101 -5.99 -7.70 3.70
C HIS A 101 -5.95 -9.08 3.05
N ALA A 102 -6.91 -9.95 3.38
CA ALA A 102 -7.03 -11.28 2.79
C ALA A 102 -8.52 -11.66 2.60
N ASP A 103 -8.79 -12.48 1.60
CA ASP A 103 -10.16 -12.97 1.33
C ASP A 103 -10.54 -14.14 2.24
N THR A 104 -9.56 -14.91 2.73
CA THR A 104 -9.79 -16.01 3.67
C THR A 104 -9.02 -15.85 4.99
N ALA A 105 -9.56 -16.42 6.07
CA ALA A 105 -8.88 -16.43 7.36
C ALA A 105 -7.57 -17.26 7.35
N GLY A 106 -7.49 -18.29 6.51
CA GLY A 106 -6.31 -19.14 6.38
C GLY A 106 -5.11 -18.40 5.76
N GLU A 107 -5.33 -17.68 4.65
CA GLU A 107 -4.30 -16.83 4.02
C GLU A 107 -3.82 -15.75 4.99
N LEU A 108 -4.76 -15.11 5.69
CA LEU A 108 -4.44 -14.10 6.71
C LEU A 108 -3.53 -14.69 7.79
N ALA A 109 -3.90 -15.84 8.35
CA ALA A 109 -3.12 -16.50 9.39
C ALA A 109 -1.71 -16.86 8.89
N TYR A 110 -1.60 -17.39 7.67
CA TYR A 110 -0.32 -17.75 7.07
C TYR A 110 0.59 -16.54 6.84
N ALA A 111 0.04 -15.45 6.31
CA ALA A 111 0.77 -14.21 6.11
C ALA A 111 1.18 -13.53 7.44
N MET A 112 0.35 -13.58 8.47
CA MET A 112 0.70 -13.11 9.81
C MET A 112 1.83 -13.92 10.44
N GLU A 113 1.84 -15.24 10.24
CA GLU A 113 2.94 -16.11 10.69
C GLU A 113 4.23 -15.85 9.93
N TYR A 114 4.16 -15.53 8.63
CA TYR A 114 5.33 -15.06 7.89
C TYR A 114 5.86 -13.74 8.48
N ALA A 115 4.99 -12.80 8.81
CA ALA A 115 5.39 -11.51 9.39
C ALA A 115 6.06 -11.68 10.76
N SER A 116 5.55 -12.57 11.62
CA SER A 116 6.13 -12.84 12.95
C SER A 116 7.56 -13.37 12.86
N ARG A 117 7.86 -14.16 11.84
CA ARG A 117 9.20 -14.72 11.55
C ARG A 117 10.14 -13.74 10.85
N ASN A 118 9.64 -12.58 10.40
CA ASN A 118 10.38 -11.59 9.63
C ASN A 118 10.21 -10.19 10.25
N PRO A 119 10.70 -9.96 11.48
CA PRO A 119 10.51 -8.69 12.18
C PRO A 119 11.18 -7.49 11.47
N ASP A 120 12.14 -7.74 10.59
CA ASP A 120 12.81 -6.74 9.73
C ASP A 120 11.99 -6.34 8.48
N ILE A 121 10.71 -6.75 8.38
CA ILE A 121 9.77 -6.20 7.39
C ILE A 121 9.71 -4.67 7.51
N ILE A 122 9.62 -4.16 8.75
CA ILE A 122 9.69 -2.75 9.08
C ILE A 122 10.55 -2.62 10.34
N GLU A 123 11.65 -1.87 10.23
CA GLU A 123 12.59 -1.70 11.34
C GLU A 123 12.34 -0.40 12.08
N ILE A 124 12.26 -0.49 13.41
CA ILE A 124 12.07 0.63 14.33
C ILE A 124 13.38 0.83 15.08
N SER A 125 14.05 1.97 14.91
CA SER A 125 15.16 2.39 15.80
C SER A 125 14.59 3.10 17.01
N THR A 126 15.21 2.86 18.16
CA THR A 126 15.02 3.72 19.34
C THR A 126 15.72 5.06 19.12
#